data_AF-A0A9E5F3I3-F1
#
_entry.id   AF-A0A9E5F3I3-F1
#
_cell.length_a   1.000
_cell.length_b   1.000
_cell.length_c   1.000
_cell.angle_alpha   90.00
_cell.angle_beta   90.00
_cell.angle_gamma   90.00
#
_symmetry.space_group_name_H-M   'P 1'
#
loop_
_entity.id
_entity.type
_entity.pdbx_description
1 polymer ?
#
loop_
_entity_poly.entity_id
_entity_poly.type
_entity_poly.pdbx_seq_one_letter_code
_entity_poly.pdbx_strand_id
1 'polypeptide(L)'
;MREEADLSSIEKSSPRAQRIKNVFNRLVATAQKSQASLLDWLSSEKIKARSYYISNMIVAEDVSRAQMEKIAKRDDVMEIVGNPEVKLQLPSGSRVSDENPRGPGANLVRFGASKVWDEFKVQGENIVVSHAVHR
;
A
#
# COMPACT_ATOMS: atom_id res chain seq x y z
N MET A 1 4.41 5.88 13.49
CA MET A 1 4.92 5.60 14.86
C MET A 1 5.99 6.65 15.15
N ARG A 2 6.56 6.74 16.36
CA ARG A 2 7.68 7.69 16.59
C ARG A 2 9.01 7.20 16.02
N GLU A 3 9.34 5.92 16.22
CA GLU A 3 10.52 5.30 15.60
C GLU A 3 10.22 5.01 14.13
N GLU A 4 11.10 5.40 13.21
CA GLU A 4 10.99 5.09 11.78
C GLU A 4 12.23 4.34 11.30
N ALA A 5 12.09 3.53 10.25
CA ALA A 5 13.19 2.72 9.76
C ALA A 5 14.28 3.60 9.14
N ASP A 6 15.46 3.63 9.76
CA ASP A 6 16.62 4.26 9.14
C ASP A 6 17.19 3.37 8.02
N LEU A 7 17.10 3.87 6.78
CA LEU A 7 17.57 3.22 5.56
C LEU A 7 18.90 3.78 5.06
N SER A 8 19.50 4.78 5.73
CA SER A 8 20.73 5.44 5.29
C SER A 8 21.93 4.49 5.22
N SER A 9 21.94 3.46 6.06
CA SER A 9 22.97 2.41 6.13
C SER A 9 22.90 1.38 5.00
N ILE A 10 21.90 1.44 4.12
CA ILE A 10 21.75 0.48 3.02
C ILE A 10 22.61 0.91 1.84
N GLU A 11 23.62 0.10 1.51
CA GLU A 11 24.53 0.38 0.41
C GLU A 11 23.82 0.47 -0.95
N LYS A 12 23.98 1.61 -1.61
CA LYS A 12 23.38 1.85 -2.93
C LYS A 12 24.07 1.04 -4.04
N SER A 13 25.34 0.68 -3.86
CA SER A 13 26.15 -0.14 -4.77
C SER A 13 25.76 -1.61 -4.79
N SER A 14 25.07 -2.11 -3.76
CA SER A 14 24.64 -3.51 -3.68
C SER A 14 23.68 -3.89 -4.83
N PRO A 15 23.67 -5.17 -5.26
CA PRO A 15 22.72 -5.67 -6.24
C PRO A 15 21.27 -5.35 -5.84
N ARG A 16 20.43 -5.02 -6.83
CA ARG A 16 19.04 -4.56 -6.58
C ARG A 16 18.26 -5.52 -5.69
N ALA A 17 18.34 -6.83 -5.94
CA ALA A 17 17.63 -7.84 -5.17
C ALA A 17 18.06 -7.84 -3.70
N GLN A 18 19.37 -7.76 -3.43
CA GLN A 18 19.90 -7.69 -2.07
C GLN A 18 19.47 -6.40 -1.37
N ARG A 19 19.51 -5.28 -2.08
CA ARG A 19 19.08 -3.98 -1.55
C ARG A 19 17.61 -3.99 -1.13
N ILE A 20 16.72 -4.51 -1.99
CA ILE A 20 15.29 -4.64 -1.67
C ILE A 20 15.07 -5.53 -0.45
N LYS A 21 15.77 -6.67 -0.36
CA LYS A 21 15.70 -7.57 0.81
C LYS A 21 16.14 -6.86 2.09
N ASN A 22 17.23 -6.09 2.04
CA ASN A 22 17.72 -5.34 3.19
C ASN A 22 16.73 -4.26 3.64
N VAL A 23 16.13 -3.51 2.69
CA VAL A 23 15.07 -2.53 2.98
C VAL A 23 13.88 -3.21 3.65
N PHE A 24 13.39 -4.30 3.07
CA PHE A 24 12.27 -5.07 3.61
C PHE A 24 12.53 -5.52 5.04
N ASN A 25 13.68 -6.15 5.29
CA ASN A 25 14.05 -6.63 6.61
C ASN A 25 14.12 -5.49 7.64
N ARG A 26 14.67 -4.32 7.24
CA ARG A 26 14.80 -3.17 8.13
C ARG A 26 13.44 -2.56 8.49
N LEU A 27 12.54 -2.44 7.51
CA LEU A 27 11.17 -1.97 7.72
C LEU A 27 10.42 -2.91 8.67
N VAL A 28 10.44 -4.22 8.42
CA VAL A 28 9.77 -5.23 9.25
C VAL A 28 10.31 -5.24 10.67
N ALA A 29 11.64 -5.26 10.84
CA ALA A 29 12.26 -5.28 12.17
C ALA A 29 11.91 -4.02 12.98
N THR A 30 11.93 -2.84 12.34
CA THR A 30 11.60 -1.58 13.00
C THR A 30 10.13 -1.57 13.43
N ALA A 31 9.22 -1.98 12.54
CA ALA A 31 7.79 -2.06 12.86
C ALA A 31 7.53 -3.04 14.00
N GLN A 32 8.05 -4.27 13.94
CA GLN A 32 7.86 -5.27 14.99
C GLN A 32 8.34 -4.79 16.36
N LYS A 33 9.53 -4.18 16.42
CA LYS A 33 10.11 -3.67 17.67
C LYS A 33 9.31 -2.48 18.21
N SER A 34 9.10 -1.46 17.39
CA SER A 34 8.49 -0.20 17.84
C SER A 34 6.99 -0.33 18.13
N GLN A 35 6.29 -1.26 17.48
CA GLN A 35 4.84 -1.44 17.64
C GLN A 35 4.45 -2.40 18.76
N ALA A 36 5.38 -3.24 19.24
CA ALA A 36 5.08 -4.32 20.19
C ALA A 36 4.29 -3.85 21.42
N SER A 37 4.80 -2.82 22.11
CA SER A 37 4.15 -2.32 23.33
C SER A 37 2.73 -1.78 23.09
N LEU A 38 2.52 -1.09 21.97
CA LEU A 38 1.20 -0.56 21.63
C LEU A 38 0.25 -1.68 21.21
N LEU A 39 0.70 -2.68 20.45
CA LEU A 39 -0.10 -3.84 20.08
C LEU A 39 -0.52 -4.67 21.30
N ASP A 40 0.37 -4.86 22.27
CA ASP A 40 0.06 -5.53 23.53
C ASP A 40 -1.02 -4.76 24.31
N TRP A 41 -0.88 -3.44 24.38
CA TRP A 41 -1.87 -2.58 25.02
C TRP A 41 -3.23 -2.61 24.32
N LEU A 42 -3.26 -2.50 22.98
CA LEU A 42 -4.48 -2.60 22.18
C LEU A 42 -5.18 -3.94 22.38
N SER A 43 -4.41 -5.03 22.44
CA SER A 43 -4.93 -6.37 22.73
C SER A 43 -5.54 -6.46 24.13
N SER A 44 -4.88 -5.89 25.14
CA SER A 44 -5.39 -5.86 26.52
C SER A 44 -6.70 -5.08 26.67
N GLU A 45 -6.89 -4.05 25.84
CA GLU A 45 -8.11 -3.24 25.76
C GLU A 45 -9.16 -3.83 24.81
N LYS A 46 -8.90 -5.03 24.24
CA LYS A 46 -9.76 -5.73 23.28
C LYS A 46 -10.05 -4.92 22.01
N ILE A 47 -9.13 -4.06 21.61
CA ILE A 47 -9.22 -3.25 20.40
C ILE A 47 -8.68 -4.07 19.22
N LYS A 48 -9.46 -4.18 18.14
CA LYS A 48 -8.99 -4.80 16.91
C LYS A 48 -7.96 -3.90 16.26
N ALA A 49 -6.79 -4.47 15.96
CA ALA A 49 -5.68 -3.73 15.40
C ALA A 49 -5.00 -4.49 14.25
N ARG A 50 -4.51 -3.75 13.27
CA ARG A 50 -3.71 -4.25 12.15
C ARG A 50 -2.41 -3.46 12.05
N SER A 51 -1.30 -4.19 12.12
CA SER A 51 0.06 -3.65 11.94
C SER A 51 0.42 -3.53 10.46
N TYR A 52 1.10 -2.43 10.11
CA TYR A 52 1.74 -2.20 8.82
C TYR A 52 3.22 -1.87 9.03
N TYR A 53 4.06 -2.31 8.09
CA TYR A 53 5.52 -2.18 8.20
C TYR A 53 6.16 -1.28 7.13
N ILE A 54 5.51 -1.09 5.97
CA ILE A 54 6.04 -0.21 4.91
C ILE A 54 6.02 1.25 5.37
N SER A 55 4.86 1.66 5.87
CA SER A 55 4.75 2.81 6.76
C SER A 55 4.62 2.24 8.15
N ASN A 56 5.42 2.72 9.10
CA ASN A 56 5.38 2.22 10.46
C ASN A 56 4.10 2.73 11.15
N MET A 57 2.98 2.04 10.95
CA MET A 57 1.66 2.45 11.41
C MET A 57 0.83 1.26 11.90
N ILE A 58 -0.12 1.54 12.79
CA ILE A 58 -1.14 0.58 13.24
C ILE A 58 -2.51 1.20 12.94
N VAL A 59 -3.39 0.42 12.31
CA VAL A 59 -4.81 0.76 12.20
C VAL A 59 -5.53 0.09 13.36
N ALA A 60 -6.28 0.86 14.12
CA ALA A 60 -7.13 0.38 15.21
C ALA A 60 -8.60 0.70 14.89
N GLU A 61 -9.50 -0.24 15.16
CA GLU A 61 -10.93 -0.14 14.88
C GLU A 61 -11.71 0.12 16.18
N ASP A 62 -12.86 0.81 16.06
CA ASP A 62 -13.82 1.03 17.16
C ASP A 62 -13.23 1.63 18.45
N VAL A 63 -12.22 2.50 18.32
CA VAL A 63 -11.51 3.11 19.47
C VAL A 63 -12.36 4.21 20.10
N SER A 64 -12.66 4.09 21.40
CA SER A 64 -13.38 5.12 22.14
C SER A 64 -12.53 6.37 22.37
N ARG A 65 -13.19 7.50 22.66
CA ARG A 65 -12.49 8.76 22.99
C ARG A 65 -11.50 8.60 24.16
N ALA A 66 -11.91 7.92 25.23
CA ALA A 66 -11.04 7.68 26.38
C ALA A 66 -9.81 6.83 26.03
N GLN A 67 -9.96 5.85 25.13
CA GLN A 67 -8.84 5.06 24.63
C GLN A 67 -7.92 5.89 23.73
N MET A 68 -8.46 6.74 22.85
CA MET A 68 -7.65 7.66 22.05
C MET A 68 -6.81 8.60 22.92
N GLU A 69 -7.38 9.13 24.00
CA GLU A 69 -6.65 9.99 24.95
C GLU A 69 -5.51 9.24 25.66
N LYS A 70 -5.67 7.94 25.93
CA LYS A 70 -4.57 7.10 26.45
C LYS A 70 -3.47 6.90 25.40
N ILE A 71 -3.84 6.62 24.14
CA ILE A 71 -2.89 6.46 23.03
C ILE A 71 -2.13 7.76 22.79
N ALA A 72 -2.80 8.91 22.82
CA ALA A 72 -2.20 10.22 22.57
C ALA A 72 -1.15 10.63 23.61
N LYS A 73 -1.19 10.05 24.81
CA LYS A 73 -0.22 10.27 25.88
C LYS A 73 1.01 9.38 25.79
N ARG A 74 1.03 8.40 24.88
CA ARG A 74 2.18 7.51 24.72
C ARG A 74 3.31 8.21 23.99
N ASP A 75 4.53 7.95 24.45
CA ASP A 75 5.76 8.47 23.86
C ASP A 75 6.15 7.72 22.58
N ASP A 76 5.74 6.47 22.38
CA ASP A 76 5.99 5.70 21.16
C ASP A 76 5.06 6.06 19.99
N VAL A 77 4.02 6.86 20.24
CA VAL A 77 3.07 7.36 19.24
C VAL A 77 3.49 8.75 18.75
N MET A 78 3.56 8.92 17.43
CA MET A 78 3.87 10.21 16.80
C MET A 78 2.60 11.04 16.60
N GLU A 79 1.58 10.45 16.00
CA GLU A 79 0.31 11.10 15.70
C GLU A 79 -0.83 10.08 15.63
N ILE A 80 -2.06 10.56 15.81
CA ILE A 80 -3.29 9.79 15.61
C ILE A 80 -4.08 10.49 14.51
N VAL A 81 -4.39 9.74 13.44
CA VAL A 81 -5.14 10.24 12.29
C VAL A 81 -6.39 9.39 12.10
N GLY A 82 -7.51 10.04 11.76
CA GLY A 82 -8.73 9.33 11.37
C GLY A 82 -8.55 8.66 10.01
N ASN A 83 -9.13 7.47 9.82
CA ASN A 83 -9.13 6.79 8.54
C ASN A 83 -10.21 7.40 7.62
N PRO A 84 -9.85 8.15 6.56
CA PRO A 84 -10.84 8.83 5.72
C PRO A 84 -11.59 7.83 4.83
N GLU A 85 -12.86 8.12 4.57
CA GLU A 85 -13.63 7.41 3.54
C GLU A 85 -13.25 7.96 2.15
N VAL A 86 -12.78 7.10 1.26
CA VAL A 86 -12.43 7.46 -0.12
C VAL A 86 -13.58 7.10 -1.05
N LYS A 87 -14.16 8.10 -1.74
CA LYS A 87 -15.22 7.88 -2.73
C LYS A 87 -14.65 8.05 -4.14
N LEU A 88 -14.66 6.98 -4.92
CA LEU A 88 -14.23 7.02 -6.31
C LEU A 88 -15.36 7.55 -7.21
N GLN A 89 -15.12 8.70 -7.85
CA GLN A 89 -16.01 9.20 -8.90
C GLN A 89 -15.67 8.49 -10.20
N LEU A 90 -16.44 7.46 -10.54
CA LEU A 90 -16.30 6.80 -11.83
C LEU A 90 -16.91 7.68 -12.94
N PRO A 91 -16.29 7.73 -14.13
CA PRO A 91 -16.92 8.33 -15.29
C PRO A 91 -18.29 7.69 -15.54
N SER A 92 -19.29 8.50 -15.87
CA SER A 92 -20.57 7.99 -16.38
C SER A 92 -20.28 7.15 -17.62
N GLY A 93 -20.65 5.86 -17.56
CA GLY A 93 -20.34 4.91 -18.62
C GLY A 93 -20.79 5.43 -19.97
N SER A 94 -19.84 5.60 -20.90
CA SER A 94 -20.19 5.70 -22.32
C SER A 94 -20.78 4.35 -22.73
N ARG A 95 -21.93 4.35 -23.43
CA ARG A 95 -22.52 3.12 -23.97
C ARG A 95 -21.43 2.33 -24.69
N VAL A 96 -21.09 1.16 -24.15
CA VAL A 96 -20.27 0.19 -24.86
C VAL A 96 -21.11 -0.19 -26.08
N SER A 97 -20.63 0.15 -27.27
CA SER A 97 -21.22 -0.36 -28.50
C SER A 97 -21.11 -1.88 -28.50
N ASP A 98 -22.20 -2.59 -28.77
CA ASP A 98 -22.23 -4.07 -28.93
C ASP A 98 -21.42 -4.55 -30.16
N GLU A 99 -20.78 -3.63 -30.89
CA GLU A 99 -19.81 -3.98 -31.92
C GLU A 99 -18.58 -4.61 -31.28
N ASN A 100 -18.44 -5.92 -31.46
CA ASN A 100 -17.23 -6.64 -31.10
C ASN A 100 -16.08 -6.16 -32.03
N PRO A 101 -15.14 -5.33 -31.56
CA PRO A 101 -14.17 -4.71 -32.44
C PRO A 101 -13.26 -5.79 -33.02
N ARG A 102 -13.16 -5.85 -34.36
CA ARG A 102 -12.17 -6.71 -35.03
C ARG A 102 -10.81 -6.02 -34.98
N GLY A 103 -10.18 -6.04 -33.81
CA GLY A 103 -8.83 -5.50 -33.58
C GLY A 103 -8.70 -4.61 -32.34
N PRO A 104 -7.52 -4.01 -32.12
CA PRO A 104 -7.27 -3.14 -30.97
C PRO A 104 -8.22 -1.94 -30.99
N GLY A 105 -8.87 -1.64 -29.86
CA GLY A 105 -9.76 -0.48 -29.75
C GLY A 105 -9.05 0.84 -30.05
N ALA A 106 -9.80 1.86 -30.48
CA ALA A 106 -9.25 3.14 -30.97
C ALA A 106 -8.25 3.80 -30.01
N ASN A 107 -8.47 3.70 -28.69
CA ASN A 107 -7.54 4.22 -27.69
C ASN A 107 -6.23 3.44 -27.63
N LEU A 108 -6.26 2.11 -27.79
CA LEU A 108 -5.06 1.28 -27.83
C LEU A 108 -4.20 1.62 -29.06
N VAL A 109 -4.82 1.86 -30.21
CA VAL A 109 -4.12 2.35 -31.41
C VAL A 109 -3.57 3.76 -31.19
N ARG A 110 -4.40 4.68 -30.66
CA ARG A 110 -4.02 6.08 -30.40
C ARG A 110 -2.79 6.21 -29.49
N PHE A 111 -2.71 5.38 -28.45
CA PHE A 111 -1.57 5.35 -27.53
C PHE A 111 -0.44 4.41 -27.97
N GLY A 112 -0.54 3.82 -29.17
CA GLY A 112 0.53 3.04 -29.79
C GLY A 112 0.72 1.63 -29.22
N ALA A 113 -0.23 1.11 -28.43
CA ALA A 113 -0.13 -0.25 -27.87
C ALA A 113 -0.05 -1.31 -28.99
N SER A 114 -0.79 -1.12 -30.08
CA SER A 114 -0.73 -2.03 -31.25
C SER A 114 0.66 -2.07 -31.89
N LYS A 115 1.37 -0.93 -31.96
CA LYS A 115 2.74 -0.89 -32.48
C LYS A 115 3.71 -1.68 -31.61
N VAL A 116 3.55 -1.65 -30.30
CA VAL A 116 4.36 -2.45 -29.37
C VAL A 116 4.17 -3.94 -29.64
N TRP A 117 2.93 -4.37 -29.84
CA TRP A 117 2.60 -5.76 -30.17
C TRP A 117 3.15 -6.19 -31.53
N ASP A 118 3.05 -5.33 -32.53
CA ASP A 118 3.42 -5.66 -33.91
C ASP A 118 4.93 -5.58 -34.15
N GLU A 119 5.60 -4.54 -33.66
CA GLU A 119 7.01 -4.27 -33.94
C GLU A 119 7.94 -4.99 -32.96
N PHE A 120 7.58 -5.04 -31.68
CA PHE A 120 8.44 -5.59 -30.63
C PHE A 120 8.01 -6.97 -30.14
N LYS A 121 6.81 -7.46 -30.55
CA LYS A 121 6.25 -8.75 -30.14
C LYS A 121 6.15 -8.93 -28.62
N VAL A 122 5.96 -7.84 -27.88
CA VAL A 122 5.81 -7.83 -26.41
C VAL A 122 4.35 -7.61 -26.05
N GLN A 123 3.75 -8.49 -25.25
CA GLN A 123 2.34 -8.41 -24.85
C GLN A 123 2.14 -8.11 -23.35
N GLY A 124 3.23 -7.94 -22.60
CA GLY A 124 3.20 -7.66 -21.16
C GLY A 124 3.45 -8.90 -20.30
N GLU A 125 4.05 -9.93 -20.88
CA GLU A 125 4.47 -11.14 -20.19
C GLU A 125 5.41 -10.77 -19.03
N ASN A 126 5.25 -11.49 -17.90
CA ASN A 126 6.01 -11.27 -16.67
C ASN A 126 5.75 -9.91 -15.99
N ILE A 127 4.72 -9.16 -16.39
CA ILE A 127 4.24 -7.97 -15.70
C ILE A 127 2.99 -8.33 -14.88
N VAL A 128 2.97 -7.92 -13.61
CA VAL A 128 1.81 -8.09 -12.73
C VAL A 128 1.14 -6.74 -12.56
N VAL A 129 -0.14 -6.66 -12.93
CA VAL A 129 -1.00 -5.51 -12.66
C VAL A 129 -1.93 -5.87 -11.52
N SER A 130 -1.80 -5.18 -10.39
CA SER A 130 -2.70 -5.38 -9.26
C SER A 130 -4.08 -4.82 -9.60
N HIS A 131 -5.13 -5.62 -9.36
CA HIS A 131 -6.51 -5.15 -9.39
C HIS A 131 -7.06 -5.15 -7.96
N ALA A 132 -7.88 -4.17 -7.62
CA ALA A 132 -8.59 -4.13 -6.35
C ALA A 132 -10.01 -4.65 -6.56
N VAL A 133 -10.33 -5.83 -6.03
CA VAL A 133 -11.73 -6.28 -5.91
C VAL A 133 -12.33 -5.55 -4.72
N HIS A 134 -13.29 -4.67 -4.95
CA HIS A 134 -14.10 -4.11 -3.86
C HIS A 134 -14.97 -5.25 -3.30
N ARG A 135 -14.88 -5.51 -2.00
CA ARG A 135 -15.86 -6.31 -1.27
C ARG A 135 -16.95 -5.42 -0.73
#